data_AF-A0AAJ6K2F5-F1
#
_entry.id   AF-A0AAJ6K2F5-F1
#
_cell.length_a   1.000
_cell.length_b   1.000
_cell.length_c   1.000
_cell.angle_alpha   90.00
_cell.angle_beta   90.00
_cell.angle_gamma   90.00
#
_symmetry.space_group_name_H-M   'P 1'
#
loop_
_entity.id
_entity.type
_entity.pdbx_description
1 polymer ?
#
loop_
_entity_poly.entity_id
_entity_poly.type
_entity_poly.pdbx_seq_one_letter_code
_entity_poly.pdbx_strand_id
1 'polypeptide(L)'
;MIQISDTAQSYFRKLIEREAVPGMGVRLTAVDAGTPRADARLEFADPGELLGDEWAVDCDGFTLYVAATSVAWLDGAEIDFVTNATGSQQLTIKAPKIKGEAPTEGSSLVERVRWVVENEVNPQLASHGGKVAVQEVSAEGVVLLRFGGGCQGCGMADVTLKQGIEKTLMGRVPGITAVRDATDHESGDAPYIPRGTAA
;
A
#
# COMPACT_ATOMS: atom_id res chain seq x y z
N MET A 1 3.56 17.35 9.47
CA MET A 1 2.24 17.96 9.77
C MET A 1 1.22 17.39 8.79
N ILE A 2 0.02 17.01 9.26
CA ILE A 2 -1.08 16.54 8.40
C ILE A 2 -1.79 17.75 7.80
N GLN A 3 -2.18 17.68 6.54
CA GLN A 3 -2.92 18.72 5.83
C GLN A 3 -4.31 18.21 5.46
N ILE A 4 -5.33 19.03 5.67
CA ILE A 4 -6.72 18.71 5.34
C ILE A 4 -7.27 19.87 4.53
N SER A 5 -7.70 19.60 3.30
CA SER A 5 -8.25 20.64 2.44
C SER A 5 -9.57 21.21 2.99
N ASP A 6 -9.91 22.44 2.61
CA ASP A 6 -11.15 23.10 3.03
C ASP A 6 -12.40 22.30 2.60
N THR A 7 -12.33 21.63 1.44
CA THR A 7 -13.41 20.77 0.94
C THR A 7 -13.58 19.53 1.80
N ALA A 8 -12.47 18.89 2.22
CA ALA A 8 -12.50 17.76 3.13
C ALA A 8 -13.00 18.16 4.53
N GLN A 9 -12.55 19.29 5.07
CA GLN A 9 -13.04 19.80 6.37
C GLN A 9 -14.54 20.08 6.33
N SER A 10 -15.02 20.74 5.27
CA SER A 10 -16.44 21.00 5.06
C SER A 10 -17.27 19.71 4.93
N TYR A 11 -16.70 18.67 4.31
CA TYR A 11 -17.33 17.36 4.20
C TYR A 11 -17.46 16.67 5.57
N PHE A 12 -16.37 16.61 6.34
CA PHE A 12 -16.40 15.99 7.67
C PHE A 12 -17.33 16.72 8.63
N ARG A 13 -17.35 18.05 8.62
CA ARG A 13 -18.28 18.83 9.44
C ARG A 13 -19.73 18.43 9.20
N LYS A 14 -20.16 18.36 7.94
CA LYS A 14 -21.51 17.93 7.56
C LYS A 14 -21.83 16.50 7.99
N LEU A 15 -20.84 15.61 7.92
CA LEU A 15 -21.00 14.23 8.38
C LEU A 15 -21.20 14.19 9.90
N ILE A 16 -20.36 14.88 10.67
CA ILE A 16 -20.41 14.91 12.15
C ILE A 16 -21.70 15.57 12.64
N GLU A 17 -22.10 16.69 12.02
CA GLU A 17 -23.37 17.37 12.33
C GLU A 17 -24.59 16.46 12.17
N ARG A 18 -24.56 15.55 11.17
CA ARG A 18 -25.65 14.60 10.93
C ARG A 18 -25.72 13.52 12.00
N GLU A 19 -24.58 13.07 12.52
CA GLU A 19 -24.55 12.08 13.59
C GLU A 19 -25.05 12.67 14.94
N ALA A 20 -25.04 14.00 15.08
CA ALA A 20 -25.62 14.74 16.21
C ALA A 20 -25.08 14.36 17.61
N VAL A 21 -23.84 13.88 17.68
CA VAL A 21 -23.15 13.57 18.95
C VAL A 21 -22.24 14.74 19.34
N PRO A 22 -22.45 15.38 20.52
CA PRO A 22 -21.60 16.46 21.00
C PRO A 22 -20.14 16.03 21.20
N GLY A 23 -19.20 16.82 20.70
CA GLY A 23 -17.77 16.58 20.88
C GLY A 23 -17.17 15.50 19.97
N MET A 24 -17.96 14.91 19.08
CA MET A 24 -17.47 13.92 18.14
C MET A 24 -16.45 14.50 17.17
N GLY A 25 -15.37 13.76 16.96
CA GLY A 25 -14.34 14.07 15.98
C GLY A 25 -14.18 12.97 14.95
N VAL A 26 -13.04 12.99 14.28
CA VAL A 26 -12.62 11.95 13.33
C VAL A 26 -11.31 11.37 13.83
N ARG A 27 -11.16 10.05 13.84
CA ARG A 27 -9.90 9.37 14.14
C ARG A 27 -9.23 8.92 12.85
N LEU A 28 -7.96 9.26 12.69
CA LEU A 28 -7.09 8.77 11.63
C LEU A 28 -6.07 7.78 12.20
N THR A 29 -6.02 6.59 11.62
CA THR A 29 -5.13 5.50 12.03
C THR A 29 -4.37 4.95 10.83
N ALA A 30 -3.07 4.69 10.98
CA ALA A 30 -2.29 3.93 10.01
C ALA A 30 -2.41 2.43 10.35
N VAL A 31 -3.00 1.66 9.45
CA VAL A 31 -3.13 0.19 9.55
C VAL A 31 -1.99 -0.46 8.80
N ASP A 32 -1.41 -1.54 9.33
CA ASP A 32 -0.27 -2.26 8.74
C ASP A 32 0.90 -1.34 8.32
N ALA A 33 1.13 -0.27 9.11
CA ALA A 33 2.10 0.77 8.81
C ALA A 33 3.53 0.22 8.68
N GLY A 34 4.31 0.81 7.76
CA GLY A 34 5.64 0.33 7.42
C GLY A 34 5.63 -0.92 6.54
N THR A 35 4.46 -1.37 6.09
CA THR A 35 4.33 -2.49 5.18
C THR A 35 3.71 -2.05 3.84
N PRO A 36 3.83 -2.87 2.80
CA PRO A 36 3.21 -2.61 1.49
C PRO A 36 1.68 -2.57 1.53
N ARG A 37 1.09 -3.21 2.55
CA ARG A 37 -0.36 -3.25 2.81
C ARG A 37 -0.84 -2.07 3.64
N ALA A 38 0.06 -1.15 3.99
CA ALA A 38 -0.28 -0.03 4.84
C ALA A 38 -1.42 0.79 4.24
N ASP A 39 -2.37 1.16 5.08
CA ASP A 39 -3.56 1.91 4.70
C ASP A 39 -3.92 2.95 5.76
N ALA A 40 -4.54 4.04 5.33
CA ALA A 40 -5.00 5.12 6.20
C ALA A 40 -6.50 4.97 6.43
N ARG A 41 -6.88 4.70 7.68
CA ARG A 41 -8.27 4.47 8.06
C ARG A 41 -8.83 5.68 8.80
N LEU A 42 -9.99 6.15 8.36
CA LEU A 42 -10.76 7.21 9.01
C LEU A 42 -12.02 6.61 9.65
N GLU A 43 -12.27 6.99 10.90
CA GLU A 43 -13.43 6.57 11.67
C GLU A 43 -13.99 7.76 12.46
N PHE A 44 -15.27 7.74 12.82
CA PHE A 44 -15.76 8.70 13.81
C PHE A 44 -15.14 8.39 15.18
N ALA A 45 -14.86 9.43 15.95
CA ALA A 45 -14.27 9.31 17.27
C ALA A 45 -15.23 9.90 18.31
N ASP A 46 -15.84 9.03 19.11
CA ASP A 46 -16.57 9.46 20.30
C ASP A 46 -15.55 9.91 21.38
N PRO A 47 -15.79 11.02 22.08
CA PRO A 47 -14.94 11.45 23.19
C PRO A 47 -14.66 10.36 24.25
N GLY A 48 -15.60 9.44 24.48
CA GLY A 48 -15.46 8.34 25.42
C GLY A 48 -14.58 7.18 24.95
N GLU A 49 -14.26 7.11 23.65
CA GLU A 49 -13.41 6.07 23.05
C GLU A 49 -11.94 6.49 22.91
N LEU A 50 -11.62 7.75 23.21
CA LEU A 50 -10.27 8.28 23.14
C LEU A 50 -9.43 7.77 24.31
N LEU A 51 -8.19 7.38 24.01
CA LEU A 51 -7.22 6.89 24.99
C LEU A 51 -6.47 8.04 25.69
N GLY A 52 -6.54 9.25 25.12
CA GLY A 52 -5.91 10.46 25.63
C GLY A 52 -4.44 10.60 25.23
N ASP A 53 -3.91 9.67 24.43
CA ASP A 53 -2.57 9.74 23.84
C ASP A 53 -2.59 10.20 22.38
N GLU A 54 -3.78 10.40 21.81
CA GLU A 54 -3.94 10.84 20.44
C GLU A 54 -3.41 12.26 20.24
N TRP A 55 -2.81 12.47 19.08
CA TRP A 55 -2.48 13.81 18.62
C TRP A 55 -3.73 14.49 18.08
N ALA A 56 -4.19 15.54 18.74
CA ALA A 56 -5.31 16.35 18.28
C ALA A 56 -4.87 17.40 17.24
N VAL A 57 -5.57 17.45 16.12
CA VAL A 57 -5.45 18.50 15.11
C VAL A 57 -6.77 19.26 15.07
N ASP A 58 -6.71 20.55 15.37
CA ASP A 58 -7.88 21.42 15.34
C ASP A 58 -8.26 21.73 13.88
N CYS A 59 -9.49 21.35 13.52
CA CYS A 59 -10.07 21.61 12.21
C CYS A 59 -11.25 22.57 12.36
N ASP A 60 -11.74 23.12 11.24
CA ASP A 60 -12.91 23.99 11.25
C ASP A 60 -14.20 23.18 11.54
N GLY A 61 -14.61 23.20 12.81
CA GLY A 61 -15.85 22.60 13.31
C GLY A 61 -15.73 21.16 13.83
N PHE A 62 -14.53 20.59 13.88
CA PHE A 62 -14.27 19.27 14.47
C PHE A 62 -12.79 19.10 14.84
N THR A 63 -12.46 18.05 15.58
CA THR A 63 -11.08 17.65 15.86
C THR A 63 -10.74 16.38 15.10
N LEU A 64 -9.59 16.37 14.43
CA LEU A 64 -8.99 15.15 13.89
C LEU A 64 -8.03 14.57 14.94
N TYR A 65 -8.34 13.40 15.46
CA TYR A 65 -7.49 12.64 16.38
C TYR A 65 -6.61 11.67 15.60
N VAL A 66 -5.30 11.75 15.78
CA VAL A 66 -4.35 10.80 15.18
C VAL A 66 -3.85 9.88 16.27
N ALA A 67 -4.07 8.57 16.12
CA ALA A 67 -3.58 7.60 17.09
C ALA A 67 -2.06 7.75 17.30
N ALA A 68 -1.58 7.72 18.55
CA ALA A 68 -0.17 7.98 18.89
C ALA A 68 0.81 7.14 18.06
N THR A 69 0.50 5.86 17.86
CA THR A 69 1.28 4.91 17.07
C THR A 69 1.32 5.22 15.57
N SER A 70 0.39 6.05 15.09
CA SER A 70 0.24 6.39 13.68
C SER A 70 0.90 7.72 13.30
N VAL A 71 1.24 8.57 14.27
CA VAL A 71 1.74 9.93 14.03
C VAL A 71 2.96 9.96 13.12
N ALA A 72 3.96 9.09 13.37
CA ALA A 72 5.18 9.05 12.58
C ALA A 72 4.94 8.62 11.12
N TRP A 73 3.98 7.73 10.89
CA TRP A 73 3.65 7.18 9.58
C TRP A 73 2.76 8.09 8.75
N LEU A 74 1.98 8.94 9.41
CA LEU A 74 1.05 9.90 8.79
C LEU A 74 1.64 11.30 8.72
N ASP A 75 2.90 11.48 9.10
CA ASP A 75 3.57 12.77 8.95
C ASP A 75 3.67 13.17 7.47
N GLY A 76 3.09 14.33 7.14
CA GLY A 76 2.98 14.82 5.76
C GLY A 76 1.80 14.22 4.99
N ALA A 77 0.84 13.58 5.67
CA ALA A 77 -0.37 13.12 5.02
C ALA A 77 -1.26 14.28 4.57
N GLU A 78 -1.89 14.13 3.41
CA GLU A 78 -2.88 15.04 2.84
C GLU A 78 -4.23 14.35 2.73
N ILE A 79 -5.28 14.99 3.24
CA ILE A 79 -6.66 14.54 3.11
C ILE A 79 -7.41 15.56 2.26
N ASP A 80 -8.00 15.08 1.17
CA ASP A 80 -8.74 15.92 0.23
C ASP A 80 -10.07 15.29 -0.18
N PHE A 81 -11.03 16.13 -0.54
CA PHE A 81 -12.34 15.71 -1.02
C PHE A 81 -12.57 16.31 -2.40
N VAL A 82 -12.38 15.47 -3.42
CA VAL A 82 -12.31 15.88 -4.82
C VAL A 82 -13.60 15.51 -5.54
N THR A 83 -14.07 16.40 -6.42
CA THR A 83 -15.18 16.10 -7.33
C THR A 83 -14.61 15.82 -8.71
N ASN A 84 -14.82 14.61 -9.20
CA ASN A 84 -14.35 14.18 -10.52
C ASN A 84 -15.24 14.76 -11.63
N ALA A 85 -14.77 14.71 -12.88
CA ALA A 85 -15.48 15.23 -14.06
C ALA A 85 -16.88 14.61 -14.28
N THR A 86 -17.14 13.43 -13.71
CA THR A 86 -18.44 12.74 -13.75
C THR A 86 -19.41 13.23 -12.67
N GLY A 87 -19.00 14.18 -11.83
CA GLY A 87 -19.76 14.66 -10.66
C GLY A 87 -19.66 13.74 -9.44
N SER A 88 -18.93 12.62 -9.53
CA SER A 88 -18.67 11.76 -8.38
C SER A 88 -17.73 12.45 -7.39
N GLN A 89 -18.10 12.43 -6.11
CA GLN A 89 -17.29 12.98 -5.02
C GLN A 89 -16.51 11.84 -4.36
N GLN A 90 -15.22 12.06 -4.14
CA GLN A 90 -14.32 11.05 -3.59
C GLN A 90 -13.39 11.66 -2.55
N LEU A 91 -13.37 11.06 -1.37
CA LEU A 91 -12.37 11.33 -0.34
C LEU A 91 -11.06 10.62 -0.73
N THR A 92 -9.96 11.35 -0.69
CA THR A 92 -8.62 10.87 -1.02
C THR A 92 -7.67 11.15 0.13
N ILE A 93 -6.89 10.15 0.50
CA ILE A 93 -5.82 10.28 1.50
C ILE A 93 -4.50 9.94 0.84
N LYS A 94 -3.54 10.85 0.90
CA LYS A 94 -2.16 10.62 0.46
C LYS A 94 -1.28 10.63 1.69
N ALA A 95 -0.73 9.49 2.07
CA ALA A 95 0.19 9.37 3.20
C ALA A 95 1.56 8.87 2.72
N PRO A 96 2.50 9.77 2.37
CA PRO A 96 3.73 9.41 1.66
C PRO A 96 4.65 8.49 2.47
N LYS A 97 4.59 8.56 3.80
CA LYS A 97 5.41 7.76 4.71
C LYS A 97 4.75 6.48 5.19
N ILE A 98 3.49 6.21 4.83
CA ILE A 98 2.70 5.17 5.49
C ILE A 98 3.24 3.75 5.26
N LYS A 99 3.88 3.51 4.11
CA LYS A 99 4.54 2.25 3.74
C LYS A 99 5.98 2.15 4.22
N GLY A 100 6.49 3.18 4.91
CA GLY A 100 7.88 3.31 5.32
C GLY A 100 8.79 3.95 4.30
N GLU A 101 10.08 3.91 4.60
CA GLU A 101 11.12 4.54 3.79
C GLU A 101 11.76 3.50 2.87
N ALA A 102 12.10 3.94 1.65
CA ALA A 102 12.83 3.10 0.72
C ALA A 102 14.21 2.75 1.32
N PRO A 103 14.64 1.47 1.26
CA PRO A 103 15.95 1.08 1.76
C PRO A 103 17.05 1.85 1.04
N THR A 104 18.05 2.27 1.80
CA THR A 104 19.22 2.99 1.27
C THR A 104 20.21 2.03 0.61
N GLU A 105 21.23 2.55 -0.07
CA GLU A 105 22.32 1.72 -0.63
C GLU A 105 23.07 0.90 0.43
N GLY A 106 23.06 1.33 1.70
CA GLY A 106 23.65 0.61 2.83
C GLY A 106 22.77 -0.52 3.38
N SER A 107 21.52 -0.65 2.91
CA SER A 107 20.61 -1.72 3.32
C SER A 107 20.97 -3.04 2.65
N SER A 108 20.61 -4.15 3.27
CA SER A 108 20.93 -5.47 2.74
C SER A 108 20.29 -5.68 1.36
N LEU A 109 20.89 -6.56 0.54
CA LEU A 109 20.35 -6.90 -0.76
C LEU A 109 18.92 -7.47 -0.65
N VAL A 110 18.68 -8.29 0.39
CA VAL A 110 17.36 -8.87 0.69
C VAL A 110 16.32 -7.78 0.95
N GLU A 111 16.63 -6.77 1.76
CA GLU A 111 15.72 -5.66 2.07
C GLU A 111 15.39 -4.84 0.82
N ARG A 112 16.40 -4.48 0.03
CA ARG A 112 16.22 -3.75 -1.23
C ARG A 112 15.35 -4.52 -2.22
N VAL A 113 15.59 -5.83 -2.38
CA VAL A 113 14.77 -6.69 -3.25
C VAL A 113 13.33 -6.78 -2.75
N ARG A 114 13.13 -7.06 -1.45
CA ARG A 114 11.78 -7.13 -0.85
C ARG A 114 11.01 -5.83 -1.03
N TRP A 115 11.68 -4.69 -0.84
CA TRP A 115 11.05 -3.38 -1.04
C TRP A 115 10.54 -3.19 -2.46
N VAL A 116 11.37 -3.46 -3.48
CA VAL A 116 10.97 -3.31 -4.89
C VAL A 116 9.88 -4.31 -5.26
N VAL A 117 10.01 -5.56 -4.82
CA VAL A 117 8.97 -6.58 -5.07
C VAL A 117 7.63 -6.13 -4.53
N GLU A 118 7.60 -5.62 -3.30
CA GLU A 118 6.33 -5.31 -2.67
C GLU A 118 5.74 -3.95 -3.06
N ASN A 119 6.57 -2.94 -3.32
CA ASN A 119 6.11 -1.57 -3.58
C ASN A 119 6.05 -1.22 -5.08
N GLU A 120 6.72 -1.96 -5.95
CA GLU A 120 6.69 -1.72 -7.41
C GLU A 120 6.13 -2.92 -8.19
N VAL A 121 6.54 -4.15 -7.87
CA VAL A 121 6.15 -5.35 -8.65
C VAL A 121 4.74 -5.83 -8.29
N ASN A 122 4.47 -6.12 -7.01
CA ASN A 122 3.19 -6.65 -6.56
C ASN A 122 1.99 -5.74 -6.87
N PRO A 123 2.08 -4.40 -6.80
CA PRO A 123 1.00 -3.51 -7.23
C PRO A 123 0.62 -3.68 -8.71
N GLN A 124 1.59 -3.97 -9.58
CA GLN A 124 1.34 -4.24 -11.00
C GLN A 124 0.68 -5.61 -11.22
N LEU A 125 1.13 -6.62 -10.47
CA LEU A 125 0.57 -7.99 -10.56
C LEU A 125 -0.84 -8.09 -9.96
N ALA A 126 -1.16 -7.26 -8.96
CA ALA A 126 -2.46 -7.25 -8.30
C ALA A 126 -3.61 -6.97 -9.27
N SER A 127 -3.37 -6.18 -10.33
CA SER A 127 -4.35 -5.92 -11.41
C SER A 127 -4.82 -7.19 -12.13
N HIS A 128 -4.02 -8.27 -12.09
CA HIS A 128 -4.35 -9.58 -12.65
C HIS A 128 -4.70 -10.61 -11.56
N GLY A 129 -4.93 -10.17 -10.31
CA GLY A 129 -5.20 -11.04 -9.17
C GLY A 129 -3.99 -11.88 -8.73
N GLY A 130 -2.78 -11.54 -9.17
CA GLY A 130 -1.56 -12.28 -8.89
C GLY A 130 -0.63 -11.56 -7.93
N LYS A 131 0.36 -12.29 -7.42
CA LYS A 131 1.44 -11.76 -6.57
C LYS A 131 2.68 -12.63 -6.66
N VAL A 132 3.81 -12.11 -6.19
CA VAL A 132 5.03 -12.87 -5.95
C VAL A 132 5.55 -12.63 -4.53
N ALA A 133 6.27 -13.62 -4.01
CA ALA A 133 6.99 -13.52 -2.74
C ALA A 133 8.47 -13.87 -2.95
N VAL A 134 9.35 -13.11 -2.29
CA VAL A 134 10.78 -13.41 -2.25
C VAL A 134 11.01 -14.61 -1.33
N GLN A 135 11.46 -15.74 -1.90
CA GLN A 135 11.85 -16.93 -1.15
C GLN A 135 13.27 -16.77 -0.61
N GLU A 136 14.21 -16.41 -1.50
CA GLU A 136 15.63 -16.35 -1.20
C GLU A 136 16.32 -15.27 -2.05
N VAL A 137 17.37 -14.69 -1.51
CA VAL A 137 18.36 -13.92 -2.28
C VAL A 137 19.73 -14.50 -1.94
N SER A 138 20.35 -15.14 -2.93
CA SER A 138 21.67 -15.76 -2.78
C SER A 138 22.78 -14.71 -2.69
N ALA A 139 23.96 -15.14 -2.22
CA ALA A 139 25.14 -14.28 -2.13
C ALA A 139 25.64 -13.81 -3.51
N GLU A 140 25.36 -14.58 -4.57
CA GLU A 140 25.71 -14.29 -5.95
C GLU A 140 24.70 -13.35 -6.64
N GLY A 141 23.68 -12.87 -5.92
CA GLY A 141 22.69 -11.94 -6.44
C GLY A 141 21.55 -12.59 -7.23
N VAL A 142 21.35 -13.89 -7.10
CA VAL A 142 20.20 -14.59 -7.69
C VAL A 142 19.01 -14.51 -6.73
N VAL A 143 17.88 -13.99 -7.20
CA VAL A 143 16.62 -13.90 -6.46
C VAL A 143 15.70 -15.07 -6.83
N LEU A 144 15.24 -15.81 -5.83
CA LEU A 144 14.27 -16.88 -6.00
C LEU A 144 12.88 -16.37 -5.59
N LEU A 145 11.92 -16.43 -6.52
CA LEU A 145 10.55 -15.96 -6.31
C LEU A 145 9.56 -17.11 -6.31
N ARG A 146 8.47 -16.93 -5.57
CA ARG A 146 7.29 -17.79 -5.63
C ARG A 146 6.06 -16.98 -6.03
N PHE A 147 5.45 -17.34 -7.14
CA PHE A 147 4.20 -16.78 -7.63
C PHE A 147 3.02 -17.35 -6.86
N GLY A 148 1.99 -16.52 -6.72
CA GLY A 148 0.73 -16.87 -6.06
C GLY A 148 -0.46 -16.14 -6.68
N GLY A 149 -1.66 -16.54 -6.30
CA GLY A 149 -2.90 -16.02 -6.89
C GLY A 149 -2.99 -16.34 -8.39
N GLY A 150 -3.59 -15.45 -9.17
CA GLY A 150 -3.79 -15.65 -10.61
C GLY A 150 -2.50 -15.82 -11.43
N CYS A 151 -1.34 -15.50 -10.85
CA CYS A 151 -0.04 -15.76 -11.50
C CYS A 151 0.47 -17.20 -11.33
N GLN A 152 0.01 -17.95 -10.31
CA GLN A 152 0.53 -19.30 -10.05
C GLN A 152 0.23 -20.23 -11.23
N GLY A 153 -0.97 -20.20 -11.81
CA GLY A 153 -1.30 -21.06 -12.97
C GLY A 153 -1.14 -20.38 -14.34
N CYS A 154 -0.65 -19.13 -14.39
CA CYS A 154 -0.73 -18.31 -15.61
C CYS A 154 0.19 -18.83 -16.72
N GLY A 155 -0.34 -18.97 -17.93
CA GLY A 155 0.43 -19.35 -19.12
C GLY A 155 1.51 -18.33 -19.54
N MET A 156 1.49 -17.12 -18.98
CA MET A 156 2.49 -16.07 -19.23
C MET A 156 3.41 -15.81 -18.01
N ALA A 157 3.46 -16.72 -17.04
CA ALA A 157 4.33 -16.55 -15.86
C ALA A 157 5.80 -16.34 -16.26
N ASP A 158 6.31 -17.12 -17.23
CA ASP A 158 7.69 -17.00 -17.73
C ASP A 158 7.99 -15.62 -18.34
N VAL A 159 7.05 -15.07 -19.10
CA VAL A 159 7.18 -13.73 -19.72
C VAL A 159 7.15 -12.66 -18.63
N THR A 160 6.23 -12.78 -17.68
CA THR A 160 6.10 -11.88 -16.53
C THR A 160 7.39 -11.85 -15.72
N LEU A 161 7.98 -13.02 -15.46
CA LEU A 161 9.24 -13.18 -14.76
C LEU A 161 10.40 -12.50 -15.52
N LYS A 162 10.67 -12.93 -16.76
CA LYS A 162 11.86 -12.49 -17.51
C LYS A 162 11.76 -11.06 -18.04
N GLN A 163 10.59 -10.67 -18.56
CA GLN A 163 10.43 -9.37 -19.21
C GLN A 163 9.91 -8.28 -18.27
N GLY A 164 9.25 -8.66 -17.17
CA GLY A 164 8.81 -7.73 -16.13
C GLY A 164 9.75 -7.73 -14.94
N ILE A 165 9.64 -8.75 -14.09
CA ILE A 165 10.21 -8.75 -12.73
C ILE A 165 11.75 -8.70 -12.76
N GLU A 166 12.39 -9.52 -13.58
CA GLU A 166 13.85 -9.59 -13.67
C GLU A 166 14.45 -8.26 -14.14
N LYS A 167 13.88 -7.65 -15.19
CA LYS A 167 14.32 -6.33 -15.66
C LYS A 167 14.15 -5.24 -14.59
N THR A 168 13.02 -5.24 -13.89
CA THR A 168 12.75 -4.27 -12.81
C THR A 168 13.76 -4.44 -11.67
N LEU A 169 13.98 -5.67 -11.19
CA LEU A 169 14.89 -5.92 -10.08
C LEU A 169 16.35 -5.59 -10.43
N MET A 170 16.82 -5.98 -11.62
CA MET A 170 18.18 -5.66 -12.06
C MET A 170 18.37 -4.15 -12.29
N GLY A 171 17.34 -3.43 -12.73
CA GLY A 171 17.39 -1.98 -12.92
C GLY A 171 17.30 -1.17 -11.62
N ARG A 172 16.57 -1.67 -10.61
CA ARG A 172 16.33 -0.98 -9.34
C ARG A 172 17.33 -1.36 -8.24
N VAL A 173 17.87 -2.57 -8.25
CA VAL A 173 18.70 -3.09 -7.17
C VAL A 173 20.06 -3.51 -7.73
N PRO A 174 21.07 -2.62 -7.68
CA PRO A 174 22.44 -2.97 -8.01
C PRO A 174 22.92 -4.15 -7.16
N GLY A 175 23.44 -5.18 -7.83
CA GLY A 175 23.89 -6.44 -7.25
C GLY A 175 23.03 -7.65 -7.63
N ILE A 176 21.86 -7.46 -8.25
CA ILE A 176 21.05 -8.57 -8.76
C ILE A 176 21.57 -9.04 -10.12
N THR A 177 21.77 -10.35 -10.24
CA THR A 177 22.36 -11.00 -11.43
C THR A 177 21.36 -11.85 -12.20
N ALA A 178 20.37 -12.42 -11.53
CA ALA A 178 19.29 -13.18 -12.15
C ALA A 178 18.07 -13.30 -11.24
N VAL A 179 16.92 -13.59 -11.83
CA VAL A 179 15.70 -13.98 -11.09
C VAL A 179 15.23 -15.36 -11.55
N ARG A 180 14.84 -16.20 -10.59
CA ARG A 180 14.45 -17.60 -10.80
C ARG A 180 13.08 -17.87 -10.18
N ASP A 181 12.35 -18.78 -10.82
CA ASP A 181 11.06 -19.25 -10.35
C ASP A 181 11.20 -20.51 -9.50
N ALA A 182 10.57 -20.52 -8.33
CA ALA A 182 10.44 -21.69 -7.46
C ALA A 182 8.98 -22.14 -7.27
N THR A 183 8.10 -21.72 -8.17
CA THR A 183 6.67 -22.00 -8.09
C THR A 183 6.34 -23.33 -8.76
N ASP A 184 5.58 -24.15 -8.06
CA ASP A 184 4.80 -25.19 -8.73
C ASP A 184 3.58 -24.55 -9.39
N HIS A 185 3.71 -24.34 -10.70
CA HIS A 185 2.65 -23.72 -11.50
C HIS A 185 1.60 -24.73 -11.99
N GLU A 186 1.84 -26.04 -11.89
CA GLU A 186 0.86 -27.05 -12.29
C GLU A 186 -0.30 -27.15 -11.30
N SER A 187 -0.05 -26.82 -10.04
CA SER A 187 -1.06 -26.79 -8.97
C SER A 187 -1.77 -25.44 -8.81
N GLY A 188 -1.56 -24.48 -9.72
CA GLY A 188 -2.18 -23.16 -9.63
C GLY A 188 -3.66 -23.15 -10.01
N ASP A 189 -4.51 -22.65 -9.11
CA ASP A 189 -5.94 -22.45 -9.37
C ASP A 189 -6.25 -21.05 -9.96
N ALA A 190 -7.29 -20.96 -10.79
CA ALA A 190 -7.82 -19.72 -11.37
C ALA A 190 -6.77 -18.80 -12.06
N PRO A 191 -6.06 -19.29 -13.09
CA PRO A 191 -5.04 -18.49 -13.76
C PRO A 191 -5.64 -17.31 -14.51
N TYR A 192 -4.92 -16.18 -14.53
CA TYR A 192 -5.32 -15.03 -15.35
C TYR A 192 -5.39 -15.38 -16.85
N ILE A 193 -4.42 -16.17 -17.32
CA ILE A 193 -4.45 -16.77 -18.67
C ILE A 193 -4.30 -18.29 -18.54
N PRO A 194 -5.28 -19.08 -18.98
CA PRO A 194 -5.19 -20.54 -19.01
C PRO A 194 -4.00 -21.04 -19.82
N ARG A 195 -3.38 -22.15 -19.40
CA ARG A 195 -2.34 -22.81 -20.19
C ARG A 195 -2.96 -23.43 -21.45
N GLY A 196 -2.44 -23.07 -22.63
CA GLY A 196 -2.86 -23.64 -23.92
C GLY A 196 -3.54 -22.68 -24.91
N THR A 197 -3.81 -21.43 -24.54
CA THR A 197 -4.41 -20.41 -25.43
C THR A 197 -3.40 -19.40 -26.01
N ALA A 198 -2.13 -19.49 -25.62
CA ALA A 198 -1.05 -18.72 -26.25
C ALA A 198 -0.64 -19.39 -27.57
N ALA A 199 -1.41 -19.14 -28.62
CA ALA A 199 -1.02 -19.38 -30.01
C ALA A 199 -0.49 -18.08 -30.63
#